data_AF-A0A3D4CPR2-F1
#
_entry.id   AF-A0A3D4CPR2-F1
#
_cell.length_a   1.000
_cell.length_b   1.000
_cell.length_c   1.000
_cell.angle_alpha   90.00
_cell.angle_beta   90.00
_cell.angle_gamma   90.00
#
_symmetry.space_group_name_H-M   'P 1'
#
loop_
_entity.id
_entity.type
_entity.pdbx_description
1 polymer ?
#
loop_
_entity_poly.entity_id
_entity_poly.type
_entity_poly.pdbx_seq_one_letter_code
_entity_poly.pdbx_strand_id
1 'polypeptide(L)'
;SPAVQAKEVTPGGLPVGFAEDVEYLSPFAQKVVKSVMAVPSSVARSTDMDTCRRSTMEALVRCRDLRLLSVWNPSFLTTLMAYLPAGKRPADLWPELSMISCWTDGAASRFVPDLKALFPGVPIQGKGLLATEGVVSVPLAGFSGSAPAITSHFLEFIESSGRVRLVDELEVGQKYTVVQTTGGGFARYSLDDQVEVVAPGEIRFAGRNVQVSDLCGEKLSEAFVGEGIQKMELPGFVMLAPEWDKPPRYNLFVEADQPEEIAEKVEDYLRKSFHYNYCRELGQLGPVRGIRVTDGDRSYLAGCEALGQKAGDVKPAYLRRELGWIGRLEGSHAR
;
A
#
# COMPACT_ATOMS: atom_id res chain seq x y z
N SER A 1 -8.22 1.95 -11.48
CA SER A 1 -8.86 1.52 -10.22
C SER A 1 -10.32 1.97 -10.21
N PRO A 2 -11.24 1.28 -9.51
CA PRO A 2 -12.60 1.80 -9.33
C PRO A 2 -12.57 3.14 -8.59
N ALA A 3 -13.33 4.12 -9.09
CA ALA A 3 -13.50 5.43 -8.49
C ALA A 3 -14.72 5.36 -7.57
N VAL A 4 -14.48 5.01 -6.30
CA VAL A 4 -15.56 4.70 -5.35
C VAL A 4 -16.17 5.95 -4.70
N GLN A 5 -15.65 7.16 -4.97
CA GLN A 5 -16.13 8.37 -4.29
C GLN A 5 -16.68 9.46 -5.21
N ALA A 6 -17.64 10.21 -4.66
CA ALA A 6 -18.23 11.39 -5.26
C ALA A 6 -17.17 12.48 -5.45
N LYS A 7 -17.34 13.30 -6.50
CA LYS A 7 -16.46 14.45 -6.76
C LYS A 7 -16.50 15.41 -5.58
N GLU A 8 -15.34 15.59 -4.93
CA GLU A 8 -15.17 16.57 -3.86
C GLU A 8 -14.59 17.87 -4.43
N VAL A 9 -14.99 19.00 -3.85
CA VAL A 9 -14.57 20.33 -4.27
C VAL A 9 -14.21 21.12 -3.01
N THR A 10 -13.05 21.78 -3.03
CA THR A 10 -12.61 22.65 -1.93
C THR A 10 -13.57 23.84 -1.76
N PRO A 11 -13.57 24.53 -0.59
CA PRO A 11 -14.35 25.75 -0.40
C PRO A 11 -14.08 26.84 -1.45
N GLY A 12 -12.89 26.83 -2.07
CA GLY A 12 -12.51 27.74 -3.15
C GLY A 12 -12.92 27.29 -4.56
N GLY A 13 -13.69 26.21 -4.70
CA GLY A 13 -14.18 25.72 -5.99
C GLY A 13 -13.20 24.84 -6.78
N LEU A 14 -12.03 24.49 -6.21
CA LEU A 14 -11.08 23.60 -6.86
C LEU A 14 -11.47 22.12 -6.63
N PRO A 15 -11.52 21.28 -7.68
CA PRO A 15 -11.80 19.85 -7.53
C PRO A 15 -10.67 19.14 -6.77
N VAL A 16 -11.03 18.16 -5.95
CA VAL A 16 -10.09 17.28 -5.23
C VAL A 16 -10.05 15.93 -5.93
N GLY A 17 -8.84 15.53 -6.35
CA GLY A 17 -8.61 14.29 -7.11
C GLY A 17 -8.97 14.40 -8.59
N PHE A 18 -8.87 13.27 -9.29
CA PHE A 18 -9.16 13.14 -10.73
C PHE A 18 -10.27 12.12 -10.95
N ALA A 19 -11.09 12.31 -11.98
CA ALA A 19 -12.17 11.37 -12.27
C ALA A 19 -11.69 10.18 -13.12
N GLU A 20 -10.60 10.34 -13.88
CA GLU A 20 -9.96 9.28 -14.66
C GLU A 20 -8.43 9.43 -14.66
N ASP A 21 -7.68 8.31 -14.59
CA ASP A 21 -6.21 8.28 -14.62
C ASP A 21 -5.60 8.95 -15.90
N VAL A 22 -6.41 9.14 -16.94
CA VAL A 22 -6.00 9.75 -18.22
C VAL A 22 -6.15 11.27 -18.28
N GLU A 23 -6.72 11.92 -17.26
CA GLU A 23 -6.96 13.37 -17.27
C GLU A 23 -5.67 14.20 -17.33
N TYR A 24 -4.51 13.61 -16.98
CA TYR A 24 -3.19 14.21 -17.13
C TYR A 24 -2.69 14.30 -18.58
N LEU A 25 -3.32 13.57 -19.51
CA LEU A 25 -2.86 13.49 -20.90
C LEU A 25 -3.55 14.54 -21.77
N SER A 26 -2.88 14.95 -22.85
CA SER A 26 -3.47 15.80 -23.87
C SER A 26 -4.71 15.13 -24.50
N PRO A 27 -5.69 15.87 -25.03
CA PRO A 27 -6.92 15.29 -25.59
C PRO A 27 -6.67 14.22 -26.66
N PHE A 28 -5.62 14.39 -27.47
CA PHE A 28 -5.20 13.40 -28.46
C PHE A 28 -4.70 12.12 -27.79
N ALA A 29 -3.83 12.23 -26.79
CA ALA A 29 -3.30 11.09 -26.05
C ALA A 29 -4.40 10.36 -25.26
N GLN A 30 -5.37 11.08 -24.68
CA GLN A 30 -6.54 10.48 -24.05
C GLN A 30 -7.33 9.61 -25.02
N LYS A 31 -7.56 10.07 -26.25
CA LYS A 31 -8.28 9.31 -27.28
C LYS A 31 -7.54 8.03 -27.64
N VAL A 32 -6.23 8.11 -27.81
CA VAL A 32 -5.39 6.93 -28.11
C VAL A 32 -5.42 5.94 -26.95
N VAL A 33 -5.19 6.37 -25.71
CA VAL A 33 -5.22 5.50 -24.53
C VAL A 33 -6.59 4.85 -24.37
N LYS A 34 -7.70 5.59 -24.50
CA LYS A 34 -9.05 5.02 -24.41
C LYS A 34 -9.32 3.96 -25.47
N SER A 35 -8.70 4.05 -26.65
CA SER A 35 -8.89 3.06 -27.73
C SER A 35 -8.12 1.76 -27.54
N VAL A 36 -7.11 1.72 -26.67
CA VAL A 36 -6.27 0.53 -26.41
C VAL A 36 -6.55 -0.14 -25.06
N MET A 37 -7.35 0.49 -24.19
CA MET A 37 -7.67 -0.04 -22.87
C MET A 37 -8.73 -1.14 -22.96
N ALA A 38 -8.39 -2.33 -22.43
CA ALA A 38 -9.28 -3.48 -22.41
C ALA A 38 -10.53 -3.28 -21.51
N VAL A 39 -10.41 -2.46 -20.46
CA VAL A 39 -11.49 -2.17 -19.51
C VAL A 39 -11.95 -0.72 -19.70
N PRO A 40 -13.21 -0.47 -20.09
CA PRO A 40 -13.74 0.88 -20.22
C PRO A 40 -13.72 1.65 -18.89
N SER A 41 -13.45 2.96 -18.93
CA SER A 41 -13.48 3.80 -17.72
C SER A 41 -14.87 3.90 -17.08
N SER A 42 -15.94 3.56 -17.81
CA SER A 42 -17.31 3.45 -17.28
C SER A 42 -17.47 2.32 -16.26
N VAL A 43 -16.66 1.25 -16.32
CA VAL A 43 -16.70 0.14 -15.35
C VAL A 43 -16.28 0.62 -13.96
N ALA A 44 -15.32 1.54 -13.89
CA ALA A 44 -14.83 2.13 -12.64
C ALA A 44 -15.83 3.06 -11.95
N ARG A 45 -16.96 3.40 -12.59
CA ARG A 45 -18.00 4.31 -12.06
C ARG A 45 -19.14 3.58 -11.34
N SER A 46 -19.08 2.25 -11.25
CA SER A 46 -20.07 1.49 -10.49
C SER A 46 -19.88 1.73 -8.99
N THR A 47 -20.99 1.96 -8.28
CA THR A 47 -20.99 2.12 -6.81
C THR A 47 -20.86 0.79 -6.06
N ASP A 48 -20.99 -0.34 -6.76
CA ASP A 48 -20.83 -1.68 -6.18
C ASP A 48 -19.52 -2.33 -6.67
N MET A 49 -18.67 -2.69 -5.71
CA MET A 49 -17.34 -3.24 -5.96
C MET A 49 -17.38 -4.63 -6.57
N ASP A 50 -18.36 -5.44 -6.21
CA ASP A 50 -18.52 -6.80 -6.74
C ASP A 50 -19.00 -6.76 -8.20
N THR A 51 -19.96 -5.90 -8.52
CA THR A 51 -20.37 -5.58 -9.90
C THR A 51 -19.21 -5.01 -10.72
N CYS A 52 -18.41 -4.10 -10.14
CA CYS A 52 -17.23 -3.55 -10.80
C CYS A 52 -16.23 -4.67 -11.17
N ARG A 53 -15.98 -5.63 -10.26
CA ARG A 53 -15.07 -6.76 -10.50
C ARG A 53 -15.58 -7.68 -11.60
N ARG A 54 -16.85 -8.09 -11.53
CA ARG A 54 -17.46 -8.91 -12.58
C ARG A 54 -17.36 -8.23 -13.95
N SER A 55 -17.75 -6.97 -14.02
CA SER A 55 -17.68 -6.18 -15.25
C SER A 55 -16.25 -6.01 -15.78
N THR A 56 -15.28 -5.82 -14.87
CA THR A 56 -13.85 -5.75 -15.21
C THR A 56 -13.39 -7.09 -15.81
N MET A 57 -13.70 -8.21 -15.15
CA MET A 57 -13.33 -9.53 -15.65
C MET A 57 -13.98 -9.85 -17.00
N GLU A 58 -15.28 -9.56 -17.16
CA GLU A 58 -15.97 -9.74 -18.43
C GLU A 58 -15.35 -8.94 -19.58
N ALA A 59 -14.90 -7.72 -19.32
CA ALA A 59 -14.19 -6.90 -20.30
C ALA A 59 -12.82 -7.52 -20.65
N LEU A 60 -12.06 -7.95 -19.64
CA LEU A 60 -10.76 -8.60 -19.84
C LEU A 60 -10.89 -9.92 -20.63
N VAL A 61 -11.88 -10.77 -20.33
CA VAL A 61 -12.10 -12.04 -21.03
C VAL A 61 -12.42 -11.83 -22.52
N ARG A 62 -13.06 -10.71 -22.89
CA ARG A 62 -13.35 -10.38 -24.29
C ARG A 62 -12.11 -9.90 -25.07
N CYS A 63 -11.08 -9.43 -24.38
CA CYS A 63 -9.83 -8.94 -24.99
C CYS A 63 -8.80 -10.07 -25.07
N ARG A 64 -8.85 -10.87 -26.14
CA ARG A 64 -7.90 -12.00 -26.33
C ARG A 64 -6.48 -11.57 -26.69
N ASP A 65 -6.35 -10.40 -27.29
CA ASP A 65 -5.08 -9.78 -27.67
C ASP A 65 -4.46 -8.93 -26.54
N LEU A 66 -4.88 -9.17 -25.29
CA LEU A 66 -4.35 -8.48 -24.12
C LEU A 66 -2.85 -8.75 -23.95
N ARG A 67 -2.04 -7.69 -24.07
CA ARG A 67 -0.57 -7.77 -23.99
C ARG A 67 0.04 -7.25 -22.71
N LEU A 68 -0.68 -6.38 -21.99
CA LEU A 68 -0.24 -5.74 -20.76
C LEU A 68 -1.39 -5.68 -19.75
N LEU A 69 -1.14 -6.16 -18.53
CA LEU A 69 -1.99 -5.91 -17.37
C LEU A 69 -1.32 -4.88 -16.47
N SER A 70 -1.94 -3.72 -16.27
CA SER A 70 -1.42 -2.66 -15.40
C SER A 70 -2.40 -2.44 -14.24
N VAL A 71 -1.97 -2.77 -13.02
CA VAL A 71 -2.73 -2.59 -11.78
C VAL A 71 -1.83 -1.98 -10.71
N TRP A 72 -2.37 -1.17 -9.79
CA TRP A 72 -1.52 -0.58 -8.75
C TRP A 72 -0.99 -1.64 -7.77
N ASN A 73 -1.88 -2.43 -7.17
CA ASN A 73 -1.52 -3.47 -6.20
C ASN A 73 -1.67 -4.89 -6.79
N PRO A 74 -0.66 -5.77 -6.67
CA PRO A 74 -0.74 -7.17 -7.12
C PRO A 74 -1.89 -7.99 -6.50
N SER A 75 -2.27 -7.71 -5.25
CA SER A 75 -3.35 -8.44 -4.58
C SER A 75 -4.72 -8.17 -5.22
N PHE A 76 -4.91 -6.99 -5.85
CA PHE A 76 -6.13 -6.69 -6.59
C PHE A 76 -6.33 -7.66 -7.77
N LEU A 77 -5.26 -7.95 -8.51
CA LEU A 77 -5.30 -8.88 -9.63
C LEU A 77 -5.57 -10.30 -9.16
N THR A 78 -5.01 -10.69 -8.00
CA THR A 78 -5.28 -11.97 -7.35
C THR A 78 -6.77 -12.11 -7.00
N THR A 79 -7.37 -11.09 -6.37
CA THR A 79 -8.82 -11.08 -6.07
C THR A 79 -9.66 -11.12 -7.33
N LEU A 80 -9.22 -10.45 -8.41
CA LEU A 80 -9.92 -10.48 -9.69
C LEU A 80 -9.93 -11.88 -10.31
N MET A 81 -8.89 -12.69 -10.09
CA MET A 81 -8.83 -14.06 -10.61
C MET A 81 -9.92 -14.98 -10.02
N ALA A 82 -10.52 -14.64 -8.88
CA ALA A 82 -11.66 -15.38 -8.32
C ALA A 82 -12.91 -15.34 -9.24
N TYR A 83 -12.96 -14.42 -10.20
CA TYR A 83 -14.07 -14.24 -11.14
C TYR A 83 -13.82 -14.88 -12.51
N LEU A 84 -12.72 -15.64 -12.68
CA LEU A 84 -12.44 -16.36 -13.92
C LEU A 84 -13.59 -17.32 -14.26
N PRO A 85 -13.92 -17.49 -15.56
CA PRO A 85 -14.86 -18.53 -15.97
C PRO A 85 -14.39 -19.91 -15.49
N ALA A 86 -15.33 -20.74 -15.04
CA ALA A 86 -15.02 -22.05 -14.48
C ALA A 86 -14.14 -22.90 -15.42
N GLY A 87 -13.05 -23.45 -14.88
CA GLY A 87 -12.11 -24.29 -15.62
C GLY A 87 -11.20 -23.55 -16.60
N LYS A 88 -11.19 -22.21 -16.63
CA LYS A 88 -10.25 -21.42 -17.44
C LYS A 88 -9.08 -20.94 -16.60
N ARG A 89 -7.87 -21.03 -17.17
CA ARG A 89 -6.66 -20.41 -16.61
C ARG A 89 -6.36 -19.11 -17.37
N PRO A 90 -5.63 -18.16 -16.77
CA PRO A 90 -5.23 -16.92 -17.44
C PRO A 90 -4.56 -17.15 -18.81
N ALA A 91 -3.67 -18.14 -18.92
CA ALA A 91 -2.99 -18.47 -20.18
C ALA A 91 -3.94 -18.95 -21.29
N ASP A 92 -5.11 -19.50 -20.95
CA ASP A 92 -6.11 -19.94 -21.94
C ASP A 92 -6.93 -18.76 -22.49
N LEU A 93 -6.96 -17.63 -21.75
CA LEU A 93 -7.72 -16.43 -22.08
C LEU A 93 -6.85 -15.37 -22.75
N TRP A 94 -5.62 -15.19 -22.28
CA TRP A 94 -4.69 -14.14 -22.71
C TRP A 94 -3.35 -14.73 -23.16
N PRO A 95 -3.31 -15.46 -24.28
CA PRO A 95 -2.08 -16.11 -24.77
C PRO A 95 -1.00 -15.10 -25.18
N GLU A 96 -1.39 -13.86 -25.51
CA GLU A 96 -0.48 -12.78 -25.93
C GLU A 96 0.01 -11.92 -24.75
N LEU A 97 -0.34 -12.27 -23.51
CA LEU A 97 0.02 -11.47 -22.34
C LEU A 97 1.54 -11.51 -22.11
N SER A 98 2.17 -10.37 -22.31
CA SER A 98 3.64 -10.24 -22.31
C SER A 98 4.19 -9.58 -21.05
N MET A 99 3.35 -8.92 -20.24
CA MET A 99 3.79 -8.20 -19.06
C MET A 99 2.65 -7.93 -18.07
N ILE A 100 2.97 -7.98 -16.78
CA ILE A 100 2.14 -7.43 -15.71
C ILE A 100 2.92 -6.32 -15.01
N SER A 101 2.33 -5.12 -14.91
CA SER A 101 2.92 -3.96 -14.23
C SER A 101 2.14 -3.65 -12.95
N CYS A 102 2.79 -3.79 -11.79
CA CYS A 102 2.24 -3.48 -10.48
C CYS A 102 3.33 -3.08 -9.47
N TRP A 103 2.96 -2.61 -8.27
CA TRP A 103 3.94 -2.48 -7.20
C TRP A 103 4.51 -3.84 -6.82
N THR A 104 5.83 -3.91 -6.64
CA THR A 104 6.58 -5.13 -6.31
C THR A 104 7.48 -4.96 -5.10
N ASP A 105 7.61 -3.73 -4.59
CA ASP A 105 8.48 -3.38 -3.48
C ASP A 105 7.68 -3.17 -2.19
N GLY A 106 8.37 -3.05 -1.05
CA GLY A 106 7.72 -2.90 0.25
C GLY A 106 6.76 -4.04 0.56
N ALA A 107 5.56 -3.71 1.06
CA ALA A 107 4.53 -4.69 1.42
C ALA A 107 4.02 -5.50 0.21
N ALA A 108 3.99 -4.89 -0.98
CA ALA A 108 3.50 -5.52 -2.19
C ALA A 108 4.35 -6.73 -2.63
N SER A 109 5.63 -6.76 -2.26
CA SER A 109 6.56 -7.86 -2.57
C SER A 109 6.05 -9.25 -2.17
N ARG A 110 5.22 -9.32 -1.12
CA ARG A 110 4.67 -10.58 -0.60
C ARG A 110 3.62 -11.23 -1.50
N PHE A 111 2.95 -10.45 -2.35
CA PHE A 111 1.95 -10.96 -3.28
C PHE A 111 2.55 -11.37 -4.64
N VAL A 112 3.82 -11.03 -4.88
CA VAL A 112 4.50 -11.35 -6.14
C VAL A 112 4.59 -12.87 -6.40
N PRO A 113 4.88 -13.74 -5.40
CA PRO A 113 4.89 -15.19 -5.62
C PRO A 113 3.53 -15.75 -6.07
N ASP A 114 2.43 -15.32 -5.44
CA ASP A 114 1.07 -15.75 -5.81
C ASP A 114 0.74 -15.31 -7.24
N LEU A 115 1.15 -14.09 -7.59
CA LEU A 115 0.96 -13.57 -8.94
C LEU A 115 1.77 -14.36 -9.98
N LYS A 116 3.00 -14.76 -9.66
CA LYS A 116 3.82 -15.64 -10.52
C LYS A 116 3.21 -17.02 -10.70
N ALA A 117 2.55 -17.55 -9.67
CA ALA A 117 1.85 -18.83 -9.75
C ALA A 117 0.61 -18.75 -10.67
N LEU A 118 -0.10 -17.62 -10.63
CA LEU A 118 -1.27 -17.37 -11.49
C LEU A 118 -0.90 -17.12 -12.96
N PHE A 119 0.25 -16.47 -13.21
CA PHE A 119 0.72 -16.07 -14.54
C PHE A 119 2.12 -16.62 -14.83
N PRO A 120 2.28 -17.96 -14.93
CA PRO A 120 3.58 -18.57 -15.15
C PRO A 120 4.18 -18.11 -16.48
N GLY A 121 5.44 -17.68 -16.44
CA GLY A 121 6.19 -17.23 -17.63
C GLY A 121 5.93 -15.78 -18.07
N VAL A 122 4.98 -15.07 -17.45
CA VAL A 122 4.74 -13.64 -17.73
C VAL A 122 5.64 -12.78 -16.83
N PRO A 123 6.50 -11.91 -17.41
CA PRO A 123 7.29 -10.95 -16.64
C PRO A 123 6.42 -10.02 -15.78
N ILE A 124 6.81 -9.82 -14.52
CA ILE A 124 6.20 -8.83 -13.61
C ILE A 124 7.18 -7.67 -13.46
N GLN A 125 6.78 -6.49 -13.92
CA GLN A 125 7.55 -5.26 -13.80
C GLN A 125 7.01 -4.40 -12.66
N GLY A 126 7.89 -4.04 -11.72
CA GLY A 126 7.60 -3.03 -10.69
C GLY A 126 7.19 -1.69 -11.30
N LYS A 127 6.38 -0.89 -10.61
CA LYS A 127 5.98 0.46 -11.08
C LYS A 127 6.97 1.58 -10.76
N GLY A 128 8.05 1.28 -10.03
CA GLY A 128 8.89 2.30 -9.40
C GLY A 128 8.15 2.99 -8.26
N LEU A 129 8.71 4.10 -7.78
CA LEU A 129 8.13 4.90 -6.71
C LEU A 129 7.32 6.07 -7.30
N LEU A 130 6.00 5.94 -7.22
CA LEU A 130 5.01 6.91 -7.67
C LEU A 130 4.21 7.39 -6.46
N ALA A 131 4.24 8.68 -6.19
CA ALA A 131 3.48 9.33 -5.14
C ALA A 131 2.51 10.36 -5.75
N THR A 132 1.48 10.76 -5.00
CA THR A 132 0.54 11.79 -5.43
C THR A 132 1.26 13.12 -5.71
N GLU A 133 2.30 13.39 -4.94
CA GLU A 133 3.10 14.60 -4.99
C GLU A 133 4.10 14.59 -6.16
N GLY A 134 4.43 13.43 -6.75
CA GLY A 134 5.40 13.34 -7.84
C GLY A 134 5.90 11.93 -8.18
N VAL A 135 6.58 11.83 -9.32
CA VAL A 135 7.27 10.61 -9.78
C VAL A 135 8.70 10.63 -9.25
N VAL A 136 9.09 9.65 -8.43
CA VAL A 136 10.44 9.57 -7.85
C VAL A 136 11.35 8.69 -8.69
N SER A 137 10.85 7.55 -9.17
CA SER A 137 11.62 6.63 -9.98
C SER A 137 10.79 5.90 -11.01
N VAL A 138 11.44 5.51 -12.11
CA VAL A 138 10.84 4.83 -13.25
C VAL A 138 11.54 3.48 -13.45
N PRO A 139 10.79 2.39 -13.61
CA PRO A 139 11.37 1.07 -13.88
C PRO A 139 11.90 1.02 -15.32
N LEU A 140 13.15 0.60 -15.51
CA LEU A 140 13.77 0.43 -16.83
C LEU A 140 14.07 -1.04 -17.11
N ALA A 141 13.95 -1.45 -18.37
CA ALA A 141 14.27 -2.82 -18.77
C ALA A 141 15.77 -3.11 -18.57
N GLY A 142 16.08 -4.28 -17.99
CA GLY A 142 17.45 -4.69 -17.70
C GLY A 142 18.01 -4.18 -16.37
N PHE A 143 17.25 -3.38 -15.63
CA PHE A 143 17.64 -2.85 -14.31
C PHE A 143 17.09 -3.75 -13.20
N SER A 144 17.82 -3.80 -12.08
CA SER A 144 17.43 -4.56 -10.88
C SER A 144 16.54 -3.73 -9.93
N GLY A 145 16.66 -2.41 -10.00
CA GLY A 145 15.80 -1.41 -9.35
C GLY A 145 15.13 -0.47 -10.36
N SER A 146 14.83 0.74 -9.91
CA SER A 146 14.24 1.80 -10.74
C SER A 146 15.20 2.98 -10.86
N ALA A 147 15.23 3.60 -12.02
CA ALA A 147 16.05 4.79 -12.25
C ALA A 147 15.38 6.03 -11.61
N PRO A 148 16.10 6.87 -10.86
CA PRO A 148 15.58 8.13 -10.36
C PRO A 148 15.06 9.02 -11.50
N ALA A 149 13.89 9.63 -11.33
CA ALA A 149 13.21 10.42 -12.34
C ALA A 149 13.77 11.86 -12.44
N ILE A 150 15.08 11.98 -12.68
CA ILE A 150 15.83 13.25 -12.61
C ILE A 150 15.40 14.30 -13.64
N THR A 151 14.71 13.89 -14.70
CA THR A 151 14.15 14.80 -15.72
C THR A 151 12.73 15.24 -15.39
N SER A 152 12.09 14.64 -14.38
CA SER A 152 10.72 14.94 -13.98
C SER A 152 10.69 15.99 -12.87
N HIS A 153 11.49 15.79 -11.83
CA HIS A 153 11.56 16.63 -10.64
C HIS A 153 13.00 16.80 -10.18
N PHE A 154 13.27 17.82 -9.36
CA PHE A 154 14.55 17.92 -8.67
C PHE A 154 14.47 17.06 -7.39
N LEU A 155 15.38 16.08 -7.28
CA LEU A 155 15.38 15.08 -6.22
C LEU A 155 16.58 15.27 -5.29
N GLU A 156 16.30 15.30 -4.00
CA GLU A 156 17.25 15.34 -2.90
C GLU A 156 17.04 14.11 -2.00
N PHE A 157 18.11 13.67 -1.33
CA PHE A 157 18.11 12.44 -0.52
C PHE A 157 18.74 12.72 0.83
N ILE A 158 18.00 12.51 1.91
CA ILE A 158 18.50 12.72 3.27
C ILE A 158 19.00 11.38 3.81
N GLU A 159 20.29 11.30 4.12
CA GLU A 159 20.89 10.13 4.77
C GLU A 159 20.59 10.13 6.29
N SER A 160 20.91 9.03 6.98
CA SER A 160 20.64 8.87 8.42
C SER A 160 21.26 9.95 9.32
N SER A 161 22.36 10.57 8.89
CA SER A 161 23.03 11.69 9.59
C SER A 161 22.27 13.02 9.49
N GLY A 162 21.25 13.09 8.62
CA GLY A 162 20.56 14.33 8.27
C GLY A 162 21.21 15.11 7.12
N ARG A 163 22.36 14.65 6.60
CA ARG A 163 23.00 15.25 5.44
C ARG A 163 22.19 14.99 4.17
N VAL A 164 22.06 16.03 3.35
CA VAL A 164 21.42 15.97 2.04
C VAL A 164 22.44 15.54 0.98
N ARG A 165 22.01 14.67 0.08
CA ARG A 165 22.75 14.14 -1.06
C ARG A 165 21.97 14.34 -2.35
N LEU A 166 22.68 14.53 -3.45
CA LEU A 166 22.14 14.47 -4.81
C LEU A 166 22.18 13.04 -5.35
N VAL A 167 21.49 12.81 -6.46
CA VAL A 167 21.34 11.48 -7.09
C VAL A 167 22.69 10.83 -7.42
N ASP A 168 23.65 11.61 -7.89
CA ASP A 168 25.00 11.16 -8.25
C ASP A 168 25.91 10.91 -7.04
N GLU A 169 25.51 11.39 -5.87
CA GLU A 169 26.24 11.20 -4.61
C GLU A 169 25.75 9.97 -3.83
N LEU A 170 24.76 9.24 -4.33
CA LEU A 170 24.16 8.10 -3.63
C LEU A 170 25.09 6.88 -3.59
N GLU A 171 25.15 6.20 -2.45
CA GLU A 171 26.02 5.06 -2.22
C GLU A 171 25.22 3.74 -2.20
N VAL A 172 25.71 2.73 -2.92
CA VAL A 172 25.07 1.41 -3.01
C VAL A 172 24.96 0.77 -1.63
N GLY A 173 23.78 0.20 -1.34
CA GLY A 173 23.44 -0.43 -0.06
C GLY A 173 22.95 0.54 1.02
N GLN A 174 23.03 1.86 0.78
CA GLN A 174 22.54 2.86 1.73
C GLN A 174 21.08 3.20 1.50
N LYS A 175 20.43 3.67 2.58
CA LYS A 175 19.04 4.12 2.59
C LYS A 175 18.95 5.63 2.80
N TYR A 176 18.01 6.23 2.10
CA TYR A 176 17.79 7.68 2.13
C TYR A 176 16.30 8.01 2.15
N THR A 177 15.94 9.09 2.84
CA THR A 177 14.60 9.69 2.75
C THR A 177 14.53 10.60 1.53
N VAL A 178 13.48 10.45 0.72
CA VAL A 178 13.30 11.22 -0.50
C VAL A 178 12.71 12.59 -0.20
N VAL A 179 13.34 13.62 -0.77
CA VAL A 179 12.86 15.00 -0.80
C VAL A 179 12.73 15.44 -2.26
N GLN A 180 11.66 16.13 -2.60
CA GLN A 180 11.42 16.56 -3.98
C GLN A 180 11.01 18.03 -4.09
N THR A 181 11.44 18.64 -5.20
CA THR A 181 10.96 19.92 -5.68
C THR A 181 10.31 19.72 -7.04
N THR A 182 9.03 20.09 -7.17
CA THR A 182 8.21 19.78 -8.35
C THR A 182 7.67 21.04 -9.02
N GLY A 183 7.36 20.93 -10.32
CA GLY A 183 6.70 22.02 -11.07
C GLY A 183 5.30 22.36 -10.58
N GLY A 184 4.70 21.53 -9.71
CA GLY A 184 3.42 21.78 -9.06
C GLY A 184 3.49 22.72 -7.84
N GLY A 185 4.68 23.22 -7.49
CA GLY A 185 4.87 24.21 -6.43
C GLY A 185 5.39 23.66 -5.10
N PHE A 186 5.65 22.35 -4.99
CA PHE A 186 6.38 21.82 -3.84
C PHE A 186 7.86 22.19 -3.93
N ALA A 187 8.41 22.75 -2.85
CA ALA A 187 9.83 23.07 -2.72
C ALA A 187 10.40 22.34 -1.51
N ARG A 188 11.41 21.49 -1.76
CA ARG A 188 12.07 20.63 -0.76
C ARG A 188 11.07 19.87 0.13
N TYR A 189 10.03 19.34 -0.48
CA TYR A 189 8.99 18.59 0.22
C TYR A 189 9.50 17.18 0.56
N SER A 190 9.48 16.82 1.85
CA SER A 190 9.79 15.45 2.30
C SER A 190 8.62 14.53 2.00
N LEU A 191 8.86 13.48 1.22
CA LEU A 191 7.86 12.42 0.99
C LEU A 191 7.74 11.48 2.19
N ASP A 192 8.73 11.50 3.08
CA ASP A 192 8.97 10.51 4.14
C ASP A 192 9.12 9.06 3.64
N ASP A 193 9.11 8.84 2.33
CA ASP A 193 9.44 7.58 1.69
C ASP A 193 10.95 7.36 1.75
N GLN A 194 11.36 6.16 2.16
CA GLN A 194 12.74 5.71 2.13
C GLN A 194 13.00 4.87 0.89
N VAL A 195 14.17 5.07 0.31
CA VAL A 195 14.69 4.27 -0.79
C VAL A 195 16.05 3.69 -0.45
N GLU A 196 16.34 2.51 -0.96
CA GLU A 196 17.64 1.85 -0.89
C GLU A 196 18.29 1.89 -2.28
N VAL A 197 19.58 2.21 -2.34
CA VAL A 197 20.35 2.18 -3.59
C VAL A 197 20.81 0.75 -3.85
N VAL A 198 20.26 0.11 -4.88
CA VAL A 198 20.51 -1.31 -5.16
C VAL A 198 21.65 -1.53 -6.16
N ALA A 199 21.94 -0.53 -6.99
CA ALA A 199 23.06 -0.45 -7.91
C ALA A 199 23.32 1.02 -8.27
N PRO A 200 24.45 1.38 -8.90
CA PRO A 200 24.71 2.75 -9.33
C PRO A 200 23.58 3.30 -10.21
N GLY A 201 22.92 4.37 -9.77
CA GLY A 201 21.78 4.96 -10.48
C GLY A 201 20.47 4.16 -10.38
N GLU A 202 20.40 3.15 -9.50
CA GLU A 202 19.21 2.33 -9.29
C GLU A 202 18.76 2.39 -7.83
N ILE A 203 17.50 2.76 -7.61
CA ILE A 203 16.88 2.81 -6.29
C ILE A 203 15.67 1.88 -6.21
N ARG A 204 15.39 1.38 -5.01
CA ARG A 204 14.21 0.57 -4.67
C ARG A 204 13.52 1.17 -3.45
N PHE A 205 12.18 1.14 -3.45
CA PHE A 205 11.42 1.58 -2.28
C PHE A 205 11.69 0.66 -1.08
N ALA A 206 12.06 1.26 0.05
CA ALA A 206 12.46 0.58 1.28
C ALA A 206 11.45 0.75 2.43
N GLY A 207 10.39 1.56 2.25
CA GLY A 207 9.36 1.83 3.26
C GLY A 207 9.18 3.32 3.51
N ARG A 208 8.55 3.69 4.63
CA ARG A 208 8.42 5.09 5.09
C ARG A 208 9.10 5.28 6.45
N ASN A 209 9.61 6.50 6.67
CA ASN A 209 10.32 6.90 7.89
C ASN A 209 9.38 7.11 9.10
N VAL A 210 8.07 7.20 8.86
CA VAL A 210 7.04 7.35 9.89
C VAL A 210 6.64 5.97 10.44
N GLN A 211 6.14 5.90 11.68
CA GLN A 211 5.40 4.75 12.22
C GLN A 211 4.08 4.55 11.43
N VAL A 212 4.20 4.20 10.16
CA VAL A 212 3.09 3.90 9.27
C VAL A 212 3.09 2.40 9.01
N SER A 213 1.97 1.76 9.28
CA SER A 213 1.70 0.38 8.90
C SER A 213 1.04 0.37 7.53
N ASP A 214 1.56 -0.46 6.63
CA ASP A 214 1.10 -0.58 5.25
C ASP A 214 1.21 -2.06 4.81
N LEU A 215 0.08 -2.71 4.61
CA LEU A 215 -0.03 -4.10 4.16
C LEU A 215 -0.45 -4.19 2.70
N CYS A 216 -1.35 -3.31 2.28
CA CYS A 216 -1.95 -3.34 0.95
C CYS A 216 -2.22 -1.95 0.34
N GLY A 217 -1.68 -0.90 0.95
CA GLY A 217 -1.81 0.50 0.53
C GLY A 217 -2.61 1.36 1.48
N GLU A 218 -3.05 0.85 2.64
CA GLU A 218 -3.91 1.56 3.59
C GLU A 218 -3.20 2.69 4.34
N LYS A 219 -1.88 2.58 4.50
CA LYS A 219 -0.99 3.59 5.11
C LYS A 219 -1.51 4.18 6.44
N LEU A 220 -1.80 3.34 7.44
CA LEU A 220 -2.20 3.80 8.77
C LEU A 220 -1.00 4.38 9.53
N SER A 221 -1.11 5.60 10.07
CA SER A 221 -0.08 6.20 10.92
C SER A 221 -0.40 6.06 12.41
N GLU A 222 0.62 6.01 13.27
CA GLU A 222 0.44 6.02 14.72
C GLU A 222 -0.35 7.23 15.20
N ALA A 223 -0.09 8.42 14.64
CA ALA A 223 -0.83 9.64 15.02
C ALA A 223 -2.33 9.53 14.73
N PHE A 224 -2.72 9.02 13.57
CA PHE A 224 -4.14 8.83 13.21
C PHE A 224 -4.80 7.78 14.11
N VAL A 225 -4.15 6.64 14.30
CA VAL A 225 -4.68 5.56 15.14
C VAL A 225 -4.77 6.00 16.60
N GLY A 226 -3.75 6.68 17.11
CA GLY A 226 -3.68 7.22 18.46
C GLY A 226 -4.77 8.27 18.72
N GLU A 227 -5.03 9.17 17.77
CA GLU A 227 -6.14 10.14 17.88
C GLU A 227 -7.50 9.42 18.02
N GLY A 228 -7.72 8.37 17.22
CA GLY A 228 -8.94 7.56 17.28
C GLY A 228 -9.12 6.85 18.61
N ILE A 229 -8.09 6.17 19.08
CA ILE A 229 -8.12 5.40 20.34
C ILE A 229 -8.26 6.34 21.55
N GLN A 230 -7.56 7.47 21.58
CA GLN A 230 -7.67 8.44 22.68
C GLN A 230 -9.08 9.00 22.83
N LYS A 231 -9.78 9.27 21.72
CA LYS A 231 -11.19 9.72 21.74
C LYS A 231 -12.17 8.70 22.30
N MET A 232 -11.79 7.42 22.33
CA MET A 232 -12.63 6.34 22.84
C MET A 232 -12.46 6.12 24.35
N GLU A 233 -11.49 6.79 24.99
CA GLU A 233 -11.23 6.73 26.45
C GLU A 233 -11.18 5.29 27.00
N LEU A 234 -10.51 4.41 26.26
CA LEU A 234 -10.44 2.98 26.60
C LEU A 234 -9.55 2.74 27.83
N PRO A 235 -9.96 1.87 28.78
CA PRO A 235 -9.15 1.55 29.94
C PRO A 235 -8.05 0.54 29.61
N GLY A 236 -6.92 0.65 30.32
CA GLY A 236 -5.82 -0.31 30.26
C GLY A 236 -4.99 -0.24 28.98
N PHE A 237 -4.21 -1.29 28.73
CA PHE A 237 -3.37 -1.39 27.53
C PHE A 237 -4.23 -1.49 26.26
N VAL A 238 -3.86 -0.71 25.23
CA VAL A 238 -4.45 -0.78 23.89
C VAL A 238 -3.36 -0.65 22.84
N MET A 239 -3.31 -1.58 21.89
CA MET A 239 -2.38 -1.54 20.77
C MET A 239 -2.98 -2.20 19.54
N LEU A 240 -2.87 -1.54 18.40
CA LEU A 240 -3.18 -2.09 17.10
C LEU A 240 -1.90 -2.59 16.43
N ALA A 241 -1.92 -3.79 15.86
CA ALA A 241 -0.79 -4.28 15.06
C ALA A 241 -1.26 -5.13 13.88
N PRO A 242 -0.51 -5.13 12.77
CA PRO A 242 -0.85 -5.92 11.61
C PRO A 242 -0.61 -7.42 11.87
N GLU A 243 -1.36 -8.24 11.15
CA GLU A 243 -1.21 -9.69 11.12
C GLU A 243 -1.40 -10.21 9.69
N TRP A 244 -0.56 -11.17 9.31
CA TRP A 244 -0.66 -11.81 8.01
C TRP A 244 -1.61 -12.99 8.05
N ASP A 245 -2.89 -12.67 7.86
CA ASP A 245 -3.98 -13.61 7.66
C ASP A 245 -4.41 -13.63 6.17
N LYS A 246 -5.46 -14.38 5.81
CA LYS A 246 -6.02 -14.44 4.46
C LYS A 246 -7.49 -14.00 4.45
N PRO A 247 -7.79 -12.71 4.13
CA PRO A 247 -6.88 -11.60 3.81
C PRO A 247 -6.12 -11.07 5.05
N PRO A 248 -5.02 -10.31 4.87
CA PRO A 248 -4.29 -9.69 5.98
C PRO A 248 -5.21 -8.76 6.79
N ARG A 249 -4.92 -8.52 8.06
CA ARG A 249 -5.79 -7.73 8.95
C ARG A 249 -5.00 -7.02 10.04
N TYR A 250 -5.69 -6.26 10.88
CA TYR A 250 -5.14 -5.73 12.13
C TYR A 250 -5.76 -6.45 13.34
N ASN A 251 -4.95 -6.71 14.35
CA ASN A 251 -5.41 -7.15 15.66
C ASN A 251 -5.37 -5.97 16.63
N LEU A 252 -6.47 -5.73 17.32
CA LEU A 252 -6.57 -4.80 18.43
C LEU A 252 -6.35 -5.57 19.73
N PHE A 253 -5.19 -5.41 20.34
CA PHE A 253 -4.88 -5.94 21.66
C PHE A 253 -5.40 -4.98 22.71
N VAL A 254 -6.29 -5.44 23.58
CA VAL A 254 -6.92 -4.58 24.60
C VAL A 254 -7.14 -5.31 25.93
N GLU A 255 -6.93 -4.60 27.04
CA GLU A 255 -7.29 -5.05 28.39
C GLU A 255 -8.74 -4.71 28.72
N ALA A 256 -9.67 -5.39 28.03
CA ALA A 256 -11.10 -5.24 28.28
C ALA A 256 -11.84 -6.58 28.15
N ASP A 257 -13.02 -6.66 28.77
CA ASP A 257 -13.84 -7.88 28.73
C ASP A 257 -14.48 -8.13 27.35
N GLN A 258 -14.72 -7.07 26.58
CA GLN A 258 -15.37 -7.13 25.27
C GLN A 258 -14.44 -6.57 24.18
N PRO A 259 -13.33 -7.26 23.86
CA PRO A 259 -12.35 -6.77 22.91
C PRO A 259 -12.92 -6.60 21.49
N GLU A 260 -13.89 -7.44 21.10
CA GLU A 260 -14.50 -7.37 19.76
C GLU A 260 -15.42 -6.15 19.60
N GLU A 261 -16.17 -5.76 20.63
CA GLU A 261 -17.00 -4.53 20.57
C GLU A 261 -16.13 -3.26 20.44
N ILE A 262 -14.94 -3.28 21.03
CA ILE A 262 -13.97 -2.20 20.89
C ILE A 262 -13.33 -2.25 19.50
N ALA A 263 -13.02 -3.44 18.99
CA ALA A 263 -12.50 -3.62 17.63
C ALA A 263 -13.46 -3.09 16.57
N GLU A 264 -14.77 -3.27 16.74
CA GLU A 264 -15.79 -2.67 15.86
C GLU A 264 -15.75 -1.15 15.88
N LYS A 265 -15.65 -0.52 17.07
CA LYS A 265 -15.52 0.94 17.19
C LYS A 265 -14.23 1.47 16.54
N VAL A 266 -13.13 0.73 16.70
CA VAL A 266 -11.85 1.07 16.07
C VAL A 266 -11.95 0.90 14.55
N GLU A 267 -12.53 -0.19 14.05
CA GLU A 267 -12.80 -0.40 12.62
C GLU A 267 -13.60 0.78 12.02
N ASP A 268 -14.69 1.20 12.67
CA ASP A 268 -15.50 2.34 12.22
C ASP A 268 -14.70 3.65 12.15
N TYR A 269 -13.80 3.86 13.11
CA TYR A 269 -12.90 5.02 13.07
C TYR A 269 -11.86 4.89 11.93
N LEU A 270 -11.21 3.74 11.78
CA LEU A 270 -10.19 3.52 10.75
C LEU A 270 -10.76 3.65 9.34
N ARG A 271 -12.03 3.27 9.13
CA ARG A 271 -12.74 3.45 7.85
C ARG A 271 -13.01 4.92 7.49
N LYS A 272 -12.70 5.88 8.37
CA LYS A 272 -12.64 7.30 7.99
C LYS A 272 -11.39 7.62 7.14
N SER A 273 -10.33 6.81 7.23
CA SER A 273 -9.20 6.89 6.32
C SER A 273 -9.60 6.34 4.96
N PHE A 274 -9.45 7.15 3.91
CA PHE A 274 -9.78 6.78 2.54
C PHE A 274 -9.09 5.48 2.12
N HIS A 275 -7.77 5.40 2.31
CA HIS A 275 -6.98 4.25 1.88
C HIS A 275 -7.30 2.97 2.66
N TYR A 276 -7.60 3.09 3.96
CA TYR A 276 -8.02 1.95 4.78
C TYR A 276 -9.39 1.42 4.35
N ASN A 277 -10.39 2.29 4.25
CA ASN A 277 -11.74 1.88 3.82
C ASN A 277 -11.70 1.28 2.41
N TYR A 278 -10.92 1.86 1.51
CA TYR A 278 -10.73 1.34 0.16
C TYR A 278 -10.18 -0.09 0.15
N CYS A 279 -9.14 -0.38 0.96
CA CYS A 279 -8.58 -1.72 1.08
C CYS A 279 -9.57 -2.72 1.71
N ARG A 280 -10.39 -2.27 2.66
CA ARG A 280 -11.47 -3.06 3.30
C ARG A 280 -12.60 -3.40 2.33
N GLU A 281 -13.07 -2.43 1.55
CA GLU A 281 -14.09 -2.63 0.51
C GLU A 281 -13.57 -3.51 -0.63
N LEU A 282 -12.27 -3.41 -0.94
CA LEU A 282 -11.59 -4.33 -1.83
C LEU A 282 -11.36 -5.72 -1.22
N GLY A 283 -11.69 -5.99 0.04
CA GLY A 283 -11.40 -7.28 0.67
C GLY A 283 -9.92 -7.68 0.61
N GLN A 284 -9.02 -6.72 0.35
CA GLN A 284 -7.57 -6.91 0.43
C GLN A 284 -7.12 -6.88 1.89
N LEU A 285 -7.94 -6.26 2.76
CA LEU A 285 -7.77 -6.20 4.20
C LEU A 285 -9.01 -6.77 4.89
N GLY A 286 -8.83 -7.63 5.88
CA GLY A 286 -9.88 -8.15 6.76
C GLY A 286 -10.27 -7.16 7.86
N PRO A 287 -11.41 -7.39 8.56
CA PRO A 287 -11.83 -6.53 9.67
C PRO A 287 -10.82 -6.60 10.82
N VAL A 288 -10.74 -5.52 11.61
CA VAL A 288 -10.02 -5.54 12.89
C VAL A 288 -10.56 -6.68 13.75
N ARG A 289 -9.66 -7.43 14.37
CA ARG A 289 -10.01 -8.49 15.33
C ARG A 289 -9.60 -8.05 16.74
N GLY A 290 -10.54 -8.08 17.67
CA GLY A 290 -10.27 -7.85 19.08
C GLY A 290 -9.56 -9.04 19.73
N ILE A 291 -8.45 -8.80 20.40
CA ILE A 291 -7.73 -9.79 21.20
C ILE A 291 -7.64 -9.26 22.63
N ARG A 292 -8.23 -10.01 23.56
CA ARG A 292 -8.07 -9.71 24.98
C ARG A 292 -6.64 -10.04 25.41
N VAL A 293 -6.01 -9.12 26.10
CA VAL A 293 -4.72 -9.36 26.78
C VAL A 293 -4.86 -9.11 28.27
N THR A 294 -3.88 -9.59 29.04
CA THR A 294 -3.72 -9.31 30.47
C THR A 294 -2.27 -8.96 30.75
N ASP A 295 -2.02 -7.92 31.55
CA ASP A 295 -0.66 -7.41 31.81
C ASP A 295 0.00 -6.99 30.48
N GLY A 296 -0.76 -6.21 29.69
CA GLY A 296 -0.45 -5.82 28.32
C GLY A 296 0.84 -5.01 28.23
N ASP A 297 1.04 -4.06 29.15
CA ASP A 297 2.26 -3.25 29.22
C ASP A 297 3.53 -4.10 29.40
N ARG A 298 3.47 -5.09 30.31
CA ARG A 298 4.60 -5.99 30.55
C ARG A 298 4.88 -6.88 29.35
N SER A 299 3.84 -7.45 28.75
CA SER A 299 3.95 -8.32 27.58
C SER A 299 4.46 -7.54 26.36
N TYR A 300 4.05 -6.27 26.22
CA TYR A 300 4.54 -5.35 25.21
C TYR A 300 6.02 -5.05 25.36
N LEU A 301 6.48 -4.73 26.57
CA LEU A 301 7.89 -4.49 26.87
C LEU A 301 8.75 -5.71 26.50
N ALA A 302 8.35 -6.91 26.94
CA ALA A 302 9.03 -8.16 26.59
C ALA A 302 9.04 -8.42 25.06
N GLY A 303 7.93 -8.13 24.38
CA GLY A 303 7.83 -8.21 22.93
C GLY A 303 8.78 -7.24 22.19
N CYS A 304 8.97 -6.03 22.74
CA CYS A 304 9.92 -5.05 22.22
C CYS A 304 11.38 -5.47 22.42
N GLU A 305 11.71 -6.03 23.59
CA GLU A 305 13.04 -6.60 23.86
C GLU A 305 13.37 -7.75 22.91
N ALA A 306 12.40 -8.62 22.62
CA ALA A 306 12.53 -9.68 21.62
C ALA A 306 12.71 -9.15 20.18
N LEU A 307 12.32 -7.90 19.92
CA LEU A 307 12.59 -7.17 18.67
C LEU A 307 13.93 -6.40 18.70
N GLY A 308 14.73 -6.58 19.76
CA GLY A 308 16.06 -5.98 19.92
C GLY A 308 16.06 -4.55 20.46
N GLN A 309 14.93 -4.05 20.96
CA GLN A 309 14.87 -2.74 21.63
C GLN A 309 15.38 -2.84 23.08
N LYS A 310 16.10 -1.83 23.55
CA LYS A 310 16.49 -1.74 24.97
C LYS A 310 15.29 -1.26 25.78
N ALA A 311 15.05 -1.86 26.96
CA ALA A 311 13.92 -1.54 27.82
C ALA A 311 13.71 -0.03 28.09
N GLY A 312 14.80 0.72 28.30
CA GLY A 312 14.74 2.16 28.55
C GLY A 312 14.35 3.03 27.34
N ASP A 313 14.39 2.47 26.13
CA ASP A 313 14.09 3.16 24.87
C ASP A 313 12.68 2.80 24.34
N VAL A 314 11.98 1.87 24.98
CA VAL A 314 10.64 1.43 24.56
C VAL A 314 9.62 2.51 24.91
N LYS A 315 8.93 3.01 23.89
CA LYS A 315 7.79 3.92 24.05
C LYS A 315 6.48 3.18 23.81
N PRO A 316 5.44 3.41 24.61
CA PRO A 316 4.08 2.98 24.28
C PRO A 316 3.68 3.54 22.93
N ALA A 317 3.01 2.73 22.11
CA ALA A 317 2.54 3.12 20.80
C ALA A 317 1.16 2.49 20.57
N TYR A 318 0.23 3.27 20.04
CA TYR A 318 -1.11 2.77 19.71
C TYR A 318 -1.11 1.94 18.42
N LEU A 319 -0.10 2.12 17.56
CA LEU A 319 0.09 1.34 16.34
C LEU A 319 1.51 0.79 16.29
N ARG A 320 1.63 -0.51 16.06
CA ARG A 320 2.90 -1.15 15.66
C ARG A 320 2.83 -1.55 14.20
N ARG A 321 3.97 -1.52 13.51
CA ARG A 321 4.10 -1.99 12.12
C ARG A 321 4.66 -3.40 12.02
N GLU A 322 5.33 -3.86 13.08
CA GLU A 322 5.89 -5.20 13.12
C GLU A 322 4.77 -6.25 13.20
N LEU A 323 4.99 -7.41 12.58
CA LEU A 323 4.03 -8.52 12.57
C LEU A 323 4.30 -9.50 13.73
N GLY A 324 3.33 -10.37 14.02
CA GLY A 324 3.49 -11.48 14.97
C GLY A 324 3.35 -11.05 16.43
N TRP A 325 2.61 -9.97 16.69
CA TRP A 325 2.34 -9.51 18.06
C TRP A 325 1.45 -10.46 18.85
N ILE A 326 0.68 -11.31 18.19
CA ILE A 326 -0.12 -12.38 18.83
C ILE A 326 0.78 -13.21 19.76
N GLY A 327 1.81 -13.87 19.22
CA GLY A 327 2.69 -14.72 20.02
C GLY A 327 3.52 -13.94 21.05
N ARG A 328 3.75 -12.63 20.84
CA ARG A 328 4.50 -11.79 21.78
C ARG A 328 3.65 -11.32 22.96
N LEU A 329 2.35 -11.12 22.76
CA LEU A 329 1.42 -10.66 23.80
C LEU A 329 0.67 -11.79 24.49
N GLU A 330 0.49 -12.94 23.84
CA GLU A 330 -0.13 -14.15 24.45
C GLU A 330 0.90 -15.00 25.23
N GLY A 331 2.19 -14.88 24.91
CA GLY A 331 3.27 -15.75 25.40
C GLY A 331 3.70 -15.58 26.87
N SER A 332 3.04 -14.74 27.66
CA SER A 332 3.34 -14.53 29.08
C SER A 332 2.56 -15.46 30.03
N HIS A 333 1.69 -16.34 29.51
CA HIS A 333 0.96 -17.35 30.29
C HIS A 333 1.64 -18.72 30.42
N ALA A 334 2.92 -18.86 30.03
CA ALA A 334 3.69 -20.08 30.24
C ALA A 334 4.86 -19.86 31.21
N ARG A 335 4.54 -19.77 32.51
CA ARG A 335 5.43 -20.24 33.59
C ARG A 335 4.60 -21.04 34.58
#